data_AF-A0A932A3L8-F1
#
_entry.id   AF-A0A932A3L8-F1
#
_cell.length_a   1.000
_cell.length_b   1.000
_cell.length_c   1.000
_cell.angle_alpha   90.00
_cell.angle_beta   90.00
_cell.angle_gamma   90.00
#
_symmetry.space_group_name_H-M   'P 1'
#
loop_
_entity.id
_entity.type
_entity.pdbx_description
1 polymer ?
#
loop_
_entity_poly.entity_id
_entity_poly.type
_entity_poly.pdbx_seq_one_letter_code
_entity_poly.pdbx_strand_id
1 'polypeptide(L)'
;MSPFFEETSWIKSSILEQLKTKSTIERFDEGRQALFPSALPIASLIKKTHYRFGEDPGAGHCHLWTQASLDPFIAKQLEQTESIICGESLLTQGEIKELFSALYDYGSSEGATRYGHPTGVEFLSGFTYELRKKLGVDDLNADDFHSVIYEELAQGRGVAIEIKPTWAYANHPIYHMGSTFKTVAPHEVFQYINQIPFTLYSTDDKKLQSIIQETLLFETLFKKYLRYEFVSAPYAHLFFDDLETLRKEQKQLEEEIKKTWAPYSNFFKNLFYDLDGMLHDLLKERQNHIQNYILPALQNGTVSLNPELVIQQVTSTISYADYNDDYASPKNHSKNTTYDYLLFTKNNIPVASAWLTLPDQRPDFIWLMNPSHITEPPFVGEHPYSIASKDLYQMTQKCISVNVSKPQPSF
;
A
#
# COMPACT_ATOMS: atom_id res chain seq x y z
N MET A 1 28.80 7.66 3.31
CA MET A 1 29.85 7.24 4.26
C MET A 1 30.18 5.78 3.95
N SER A 2 31.44 5.35 4.00
CA SER A 2 31.78 3.92 3.81
C SER A 2 31.41 3.12 5.06
N PRO A 3 30.84 1.91 4.94
CA PRO A 3 30.54 1.06 6.09
C PRO A 3 31.82 0.74 6.87
N PHE A 4 31.74 0.77 8.19
CA PHE A 4 32.84 0.41 9.09
C PHE A 4 32.64 -1.04 9.53
N PHE A 5 33.56 -1.92 9.15
CA PHE A 5 33.61 -3.28 9.65
C PHE A 5 34.53 -3.31 10.85
N GLU A 6 34.10 -3.90 11.97
CA GLU A 6 35.04 -4.28 13.01
C GLU A 6 36.11 -5.16 12.37
N GLU A 7 37.38 -4.73 12.43
CA GLU A 7 38.52 -5.55 12.04
C GLU A 7 38.57 -6.76 12.98
N THR A 8 37.80 -7.77 12.63
CA THR A 8 37.93 -9.09 13.22
C THR A 8 39.18 -9.71 12.63
N SER A 9 40.01 -10.33 13.48
CA SER A 9 41.32 -10.86 13.12
C SER A 9 41.32 -11.90 11.99
N TRP A 10 40.15 -12.36 11.57
CA TRP A 10 39.94 -13.35 10.51
C TRP A 10 39.56 -12.75 9.15
N ILE A 11 39.17 -11.47 9.05
CA ILE A 11 38.91 -10.80 7.75
C ILE A 11 40.20 -10.18 7.23
N LYS A 12 40.67 -10.61 6.05
CA LYS A 12 41.87 -10.04 5.42
C LYS A 12 41.63 -8.56 5.04
N SER A 13 42.60 -7.69 5.28
CA SER A 13 42.55 -6.28 4.85
C SER A 13 42.29 -6.11 3.34
N SER A 14 42.83 -7.04 2.53
CA SER A 14 42.62 -7.09 1.08
C SER A 14 41.16 -7.29 0.67
N ILE A 15 40.29 -7.85 1.52
CA ILE A 15 38.85 -8.00 1.27
C ILE A 15 38.15 -6.63 1.44
N LEU A 16 38.51 -5.89 2.48
CA LEU A 16 37.96 -4.56 2.74
C LEU A 16 38.40 -3.54 1.68
N GLU A 17 39.61 -3.66 1.15
CA GLU A 17 40.12 -2.80 0.06
C GLU A 17 39.32 -2.94 -1.25
N GLN A 18 38.61 -4.04 -1.45
CA GLN A 18 37.78 -4.24 -2.65
C GLN A 18 36.61 -3.25 -2.73
N LEU A 19 36.10 -2.78 -1.58
CA LEU A 19 35.04 -1.75 -1.54
C LEU A 19 35.46 -0.44 -2.23
N LYS A 20 36.76 -0.21 -2.38
CA LYS A 20 37.32 0.98 -3.04
C LYS A 20 37.79 0.72 -4.47
N THR A 21 38.05 -0.54 -4.81
CA THR A 21 38.79 -0.92 -6.03
C THR A 21 37.96 -1.73 -7.03
N LYS A 22 36.84 -2.31 -6.61
CA LYS A 22 35.94 -3.11 -7.46
C LYS A 22 34.50 -2.64 -7.33
N SER A 23 33.77 -2.65 -8.44
CA SER A 23 32.33 -2.38 -8.46
C SER A 23 31.54 -3.49 -7.75
N THR A 24 30.30 -3.17 -7.35
CA THR A 24 29.37 -4.13 -6.76
C THR A 24 29.20 -5.38 -7.62
N ILE A 25 29.10 -5.20 -8.94
CA ILE A 25 28.82 -6.31 -9.85
C ILE A 25 30.02 -7.22 -10.08
N GLU A 26 31.23 -6.66 -10.11
CA GLU A 26 32.45 -7.46 -10.21
C GLU A 26 32.64 -8.32 -8.95
N ARG A 27 32.42 -7.74 -7.76
CA ARG A 27 32.46 -8.50 -6.51
C ARG A 27 31.36 -9.56 -6.44
N PHE A 28 30.18 -9.28 -6.99
CA PHE A 28 29.12 -10.26 -7.08
C PHE A 28 29.47 -11.43 -8.00
N ASP A 29 30.01 -11.17 -9.19
CA ASP A 29 30.43 -12.24 -10.12
C ASP A 29 31.56 -13.10 -9.54
N GLU A 30 32.55 -12.49 -8.87
CA GLU A 30 33.60 -13.23 -8.16
C GLU A 30 33.04 -14.09 -7.02
N GLY A 31 32.12 -13.52 -6.23
CA GLY A 31 31.44 -14.24 -5.16
C GLY A 31 30.58 -15.40 -5.67
N ARG A 32 29.88 -15.20 -6.81
CA ARG A 32 29.13 -16.26 -7.51
C ARG A 32 30.06 -17.37 -7.96
N GLN A 33 31.17 -17.05 -8.61
CA GLN A 33 32.12 -18.05 -9.10
C GLN A 33 32.78 -18.85 -7.97
N ALA A 34 32.94 -18.27 -6.78
CA ALA A 34 33.43 -18.99 -5.61
C ALA A 34 32.48 -20.11 -5.14
N LEU A 35 31.15 -19.92 -5.27
CA LEU A 35 30.15 -20.94 -4.94
C LEU A 35 29.72 -21.80 -6.13
N PHE A 36 29.72 -21.22 -7.33
CA PHE A 36 29.23 -21.79 -8.57
C PHE A 36 30.29 -21.59 -9.67
N PRO A 37 31.32 -22.46 -9.74
CA PRO A 37 32.46 -22.25 -10.65
C PRO A 37 32.10 -22.17 -12.14
N SER A 38 30.92 -22.67 -12.53
CA SER A 38 30.40 -22.60 -13.90
C SER A 38 29.51 -21.38 -14.17
N ALA A 39 29.28 -20.51 -13.18
CA ALA A 39 28.45 -19.32 -13.34
C ALA A 39 29.12 -18.32 -14.28
N LEU A 40 28.37 -17.89 -15.31
CA LEU A 40 28.82 -16.87 -16.25
C LEU A 40 28.71 -15.47 -15.61
N PRO A 41 29.69 -14.58 -15.84
CA PRO A 41 29.63 -13.20 -15.36
C PRO A 41 28.41 -12.45 -15.87
N ILE A 42 27.61 -11.89 -14.97
CA ILE A 42 26.43 -11.07 -15.32
C ILE A 42 26.80 -9.62 -15.61
N ALA A 43 28.00 -9.17 -15.21
CA ALA A 43 28.48 -7.81 -15.45
C ALA A 43 28.41 -7.38 -16.93
N SER A 44 28.58 -8.34 -17.85
CA SER A 44 28.47 -8.10 -19.30
C SER A 44 27.04 -7.84 -19.80
N LEU A 45 26.02 -8.17 -19.00
CA LEU A 45 24.60 -8.09 -19.36
C LEU A 45 23.88 -6.89 -18.74
N ILE A 46 24.43 -6.32 -17.66
CA ILE A 46 23.87 -5.17 -16.95
C ILE A 46 24.09 -3.89 -17.77
N LYS A 47 22.99 -3.37 -18.34
CA LYS A 47 23.02 -2.23 -19.27
C LYS A 47 23.26 -0.87 -18.60
N LYS A 48 23.10 -0.76 -17.28
CA LYS A 48 23.42 0.42 -16.46
C LYS A 48 23.72 -0.05 -15.04
N THR A 49 24.84 0.37 -14.43
CA THR A 49 25.00 0.29 -12.99
C THR A 49 23.93 1.19 -12.35
N HIS A 50 23.12 0.63 -11.46
CA HIS A 50 21.88 1.23 -10.96
C HIS A 50 22.07 2.45 -10.04
N TYR A 51 23.30 2.95 -9.89
CA TYR A 51 23.61 4.15 -9.12
C TYR A 51 24.56 5.06 -9.87
N ARG A 52 24.02 6.08 -10.52
CA ARG A 52 24.65 7.40 -10.45
C ARG A 52 23.88 8.21 -9.42
N PHE A 53 24.49 8.38 -8.24
CA PHE A 53 24.09 9.44 -7.32
C PHE A 53 24.05 10.76 -8.11
N GLY A 54 22.86 11.37 -8.22
CA GLY A 54 22.69 12.72 -8.78
C GLY A 54 21.99 12.86 -10.13
N GLU A 55 21.45 11.80 -10.74
CA GLU A 55 20.57 11.94 -11.91
C GLU A 55 19.09 11.71 -11.54
N ASP A 56 18.31 12.78 -11.71
CA ASP A 56 16.85 12.95 -11.60
C ASP A 56 16.11 12.28 -10.40
N PRO A 57 15.80 13.02 -9.32
CA PRO A 57 15.09 12.49 -8.14
C PRO A 57 13.64 12.03 -8.41
N GLY A 58 13.08 12.30 -9.60
CA GLY A 58 11.71 11.92 -9.96
C GLY A 58 11.56 10.56 -10.67
N ALA A 59 12.64 9.97 -11.20
CA ALA A 59 12.60 8.74 -12.01
C ALA A 59 13.19 7.54 -11.27
N GLY A 60 12.86 7.39 -9.98
CA GLY A 60 13.37 6.31 -9.15
C GLY A 60 12.95 4.93 -9.67
N HIS A 61 13.86 3.96 -9.57
CA HIS A 61 13.58 2.52 -9.77
C HIS A 61 12.76 1.92 -8.61
N CYS A 62 11.91 2.71 -7.94
CA CYS A 62 11.11 2.30 -6.78
C CYS A 62 10.26 1.07 -7.11
N HIS A 63 9.74 0.95 -8.34
CA HIS A 63 8.98 -0.21 -8.80
C HIS A 63 9.82 -1.50 -8.81
N LEU A 64 11.09 -1.46 -9.22
CA LEU A 64 11.98 -2.64 -9.22
C LEU A 64 12.34 -3.07 -7.80
N TRP A 65 12.70 -2.10 -6.95
CA TRP A 65 12.93 -2.38 -5.53
C TRP A 65 11.67 -2.95 -4.88
N THR A 66 10.52 -2.31 -5.08
CA THR A 66 9.24 -2.75 -4.50
C THR A 66 8.96 -4.19 -4.93
N GLN A 67 9.07 -4.51 -6.22
CA GLN A 67 8.85 -5.87 -6.70
C GLN A 67 9.82 -6.89 -6.09
N ALA A 68 11.11 -6.56 -6.00
CA ALA A 68 12.10 -7.43 -5.39
C ALA A 68 11.88 -7.61 -3.88
N SER A 69 11.49 -6.57 -3.16
CA SER A 69 11.28 -6.62 -1.71
C SER A 69 9.90 -7.15 -1.29
N LEU A 70 8.96 -7.22 -2.23
CA LEU A 70 7.70 -7.94 -2.05
C LEU A 70 7.88 -9.45 -2.05
N ASP A 71 8.98 -9.95 -2.59
CA ASP A 71 9.35 -11.34 -2.47
C ASP A 71 9.68 -11.67 -1.00
N PRO A 72 8.87 -12.50 -0.31
CA PRO A 72 9.06 -12.76 1.13
C PRO A 72 10.41 -13.42 1.42
N PHE A 73 10.99 -14.13 0.46
CA PHE A 73 12.31 -14.73 0.62
C PHE A 73 13.40 -13.67 0.53
N ILE A 74 13.36 -12.77 -0.47
CA ILE A 74 14.29 -11.64 -0.54
C ILE A 74 14.16 -10.78 0.72
N ALA A 75 12.94 -10.41 1.11
CA ALA A 75 12.66 -9.61 2.30
C ALA A 75 13.34 -10.21 3.54
N LYS A 76 13.08 -11.50 3.80
CA LYS A 76 13.70 -12.24 4.90
C LYS A 76 15.23 -12.26 4.79
N GLN A 77 15.79 -12.43 3.60
CA GLN A 77 17.25 -12.41 3.43
C GLN A 77 17.82 -11.04 3.79
N LEU A 78 17.18 -9.96 3.38
CA LEU A 78 17.64 -8.60 3.66
C LEU A 78 17.52 -8.22 5.14
N GLU A 79 16.51 -8.74 5.85
CA GLU A 79 16.38 -8.58 7.30
C GLU A 79 17.44 -9.36 8.08
N GLN A 80 17.88 -10.50 7.56
CA GLN A 80 18.79 -11.43 8.25
C GLN A 80 20.26 -11.26 7.86
N THR A 81 20.54 -10.53 6.79
CA THR A 81 21.87 -10.46 6.18
C THR A 81 22.40 -9.03 6.14
N GLU A 82 23.36 -8.72 7.02
CA GLU A 82 24.03 -7.42 7.05
C GLU A 82 25.16 -7.30 6.01
N SER A 83 25.94 -8.35 5.80
CA SER A 83 26.98 -8.43 4.76
C SER A 83 27.36 -9.89 4.57
N ILE A 84 27.85 -10.25 3.39
CA ILE A 84 28.33 -11.60 3.10
C ILE A 84 29.73 -11.61 2.52
N ILE A 85 30.51 -12.62 2.89
CA ILE A 85 31.78 -12.96 2.25
C ILE A 85 31.65 -14.31 1.55
N CYS A 86 31.79 -14.29 0.22
CA CYS A 86 31.80 -15.46 -0.64
C CYS A 86 33.19 -15.60 -1.28
N GLY A 87 33.98 -16.59 -0.86
CA GLY A 87 35.39 -16.67 -1.24
C GLY A 87 36.18 -15.49 -0.67
N GLU A 88 36.70 -14.62 -1.55
CA GLU A 88 37.36 -13.36 -1.15
C GLU A 88 36.50 -12.12 -1.44
N SER A 89 35.25 -12.28 -1.88
CA SER A 89 34.39 -11.16 -2.27
C SER A 89 33.44 -10.77 -1.14
N LEU A 90 33.45 -9.48 -0.77
CA LEU A 90 32.55 -8.90 0.22
C LEU A 90 31.39 -8.16 -0.46
N LEU A 91 30.17 -8.44 -0.04
CA LEU A 91 28.97 -7.67 -0.40
C LEU A 91 28.32 -7.11 0.86
N THR A 92 28.04 -5.82 0.85
CA THR A 92 27.34 -5.11 1.95
C THR A 92 25.82 -5.27 1.84
N GLN A 93 25.05 -5.04 2.91
CA GLN A 93 23.58 -5.08 2.86
C GLN A 93 22.99 -4.21 1.74
N GLY A 94 23.54 -3.00 1.58
CA GLY A 94 23.11 -2.07 0.54
C GLY A 94 23.34 -2.58 -0.86
N GLU A 95 24.46 -3.27 -1.07
CA GLU A 95 24.81 -3.91 -2.33
C GLU A 95 23.96 -5.16 -2.59
N ILE A 96 23.66 -5.96 -1.56
CA ILE A 96 22.74 -7.10 -1.67
C ILE A 96 21.34 -6.60 -2.06
N LYS A 97 20.86 -5.51 -1.41
CA LYS A 97 19.60 -4.83 -1.73
C LYS A 97 19.58 -4.31 -3.17
N GLU A 98 20.64 -3.63 -3.59
CA GLU A 98 20.82 -3.15 -4.97
C GLU A 98 20.78 -4.31 -5.97
N LEU A 99 21.52 -5.38 -5.70
CA LEU A 99 21.62 -6.53 -6.60
C LEU A 99 20.28 -7.26 -6.72
N PHE A 100 19.56 -7.50 -5.62
CA PHE A 100 18.20 -8.08 -5.72
C PHE A 100 17.27 -7.17 -6.52
N SER A 101 17.35 -5.85 -6.35
CA SER A 101 16.52 -4.91 -7.12
C SER A 101 16.86 -4.91 -8.62
N ALA A 102 18.15 -4.98 -8.96
CA ALA A 102 18.64 -4.91 -10.33
C ALA A 102 18.48 -6.23 -11.10
N LEU A 103 18.61 -7.37 -10.41
CA LEU A 103 18.53 -8.71 -10.99
C LEU A 103 17.12 -9.29 -10.97
N TYR A 104 16.15 -8.61 -10.32
CA TYR A 104 14.77 -9.07 -10.29
C TYR A 104 14.18 -9.00 -11.71
N ASP A 105 14.19 -10.15 -12.37
CA ASP A 105 13.80 -10.28 -13.75
C ASP A 105 12.34 -10.66 -13.86
N TYR A 106 11.56 -9.70 -14.31
CA TYR A 106 10.14 -9.87 -14.51
C TYR A 106 9.87 -10.50 -15.88
N GLY A 107 10.25 -11.78 -16.01
CA GLY A 107 10.17 -12.56 -17.24
C GLY A 107 8.77 -13.03 -17.65
N SER A 108 7.71 -12.69 -16.91
CA SER A 108 6.34 -13.14 -17.22
C SER A 108 5.32 -12.04 -16.97
N SER A 109 4.44 -11.84 -17.93
CA SER A 109 3.32 -10.90 -18.04
C SER A 109 2.26 -10.89 -16.92
N GLU A 110 2.54 -11.43 -15.73
CA GLU A 110 1.56 -11.55 -14.65
C GLU A 110 1.78 -10.47 -13.60
N GLY A 111 1.21 -9.29 -13.89
CA GLY A 111 1.40 -8.02 -13.17
C GLY A 111 1.23 -8.15 -11.66
N ALA A 112 1.81 -7.23 -10.91
CA ALA A 112 1.23 -6.84 -9.64
C ALA A 112 -0.28 -6.64 -9.86
N THR A 113 -1.11 -7.40 -9.19
CA THR A 113 -2.57 -7.25 -9.27
C THR A 113 -2.99 -6.34 -8.15
N ARG A 114 -3.61 -5.21 -8.46
CA ARG A 114 -4.19 -4.36 -7.42
C ARG A 114 -5.31 -5.13 -6.73
N TYR A 115 -5.33 -5.15 -5.40
CA TYR A 115 -6.47 -5.67 -4.65
C TYR A 115 -7.60 -4.64 -4.64
N GLY A 116 -8.82 -5.14 -4.80
CA GLY A 116 -10.02 -4.35 -5.04
C GLY A 116 -10.22 -4.12 -6.54
N HIS A 117 -11.43 -4.39 -7.04
CA HIS A 117 -11.81 -3.86 -8.35
C HIS A 117 -11.75 -2.33 -8.30
N PRO A 118 -11.55 -1.64 -9.44
CA PRO A 118 -11.79 -0.21 -9.56
C PRO A 118 -13.20 0.16 -9.08
N THR A 119 -13.37 0.47 -7.79
CA THR A 119 -14.70 0.57 -7.14
C THR A 119 -15.43 1.87 -7.48
N GLY A 120 -15.01 2.63 -8.49
CA GLY A 120 -15.42 4.02 -8.60
C GLY A 120 -14.65 4.94 -7.65
N VAL A 121 -13.85 4.42 -6.72
CA VAL A 121 -12.94 5.20 -5.86
C VAL A 121 -11.59 5.39 -6.55
N GLU A 122 -11.18 4.47 -7.43
CA GLU A 122 -10.07 4.70 -8.36
C GLU A 122 -10.30 5.89 -9.31
N PHE A 123 -11.56 6.24 -9.56
CA PHE A 123 -11.93 7.45 -10.29
C PHE A 123 -11.51 8.73 -9.56
N LEU A 124 -11.37 8.67 -8.23
CA LEU A 124 -10.94 9.78 -7.39
C LEU A 124 -9.43 10.04 -7.46
N SER A 125 -8.61 9.15 -8.02
CA SER A 125 -7.18 9.38 -8.26
C SER A 125 -6.93 10.61 -9.16
N GLY A 126 -7.87 10.91 -10.06
CA GLY A 126 -7.91 12.12 -10.90
C GLY A 126 -8.55 13.35 -10.25
N PHE A 127 -9.15 13.21 -9.07
CA PHE A 127 -9.61 14.34 -8.26
C PHE A 127 -8.47 14.83 -7.37
N THR A 128 -8.55 16.09 -6.95
CA THR A 128 -7.53 16.65 -6.06
C THR A 128 -7.49 15.85 -4.75
N TYR A 129 -6.29 15.58 -4.24
CA TYR A 129 -6.07 15.05 -2.89
C TYR A 129 -6.93 15.76 -1.84
N GLU A 130 -7.17 17.06 -2.02
CA GLU A 130 -8.04 17.88 -1.17
C GLU A 130 -9.52 17.47 -1.21
N LEU A 131 -10.07 17.11 -2.37
CA LEU A 131 -11.45 16.61 -2.44
C LEU A 131 -11.57 15.25 -1.73
N ARG A 132 -10.59 14.35 -1.93
CA ARG A 132 -10.54 13.04 -1.24
C ARG A 132 -10.43 13.19 0.28
N LYS A 133 -9.55 14.08 0.73
CA LYS A 133 -9.37 14.44 2.14
C LYS A 133 -10.66 15.02 2.76
N LYS A 134 -11.40 15.85 2.02
CA LYS A 134 -12.70 16.39 2.45
C LYS A 134 -13.76 15.29 2.54
N LEU A 135 -13.79 14.37 1.58
CA LEU A 135 -14.77 13.29 1.46
C LEU A 135 -14.77 12.33 2.65
N GLY A 136 -13.59 12.06 3.21
CA GLY A 136 -13.42 10.92 4.11
C GLY A 136 -13.86 9.59 3.45
N VAL A 137 -13.93 9.57 2.11
CA VAL A 137 -14.09 8.35 1.34
C VAL A 137 -12.78 7.62 1.48
N ASP A 138 -12.86 6.40 1.97
CA ASP A 138 -11.71 5.57 2.21
C ASP A 138 -11.18 5.08 0.86
N ASP A 139 -9.94 5.43 0.55
CA ASP A 139 -9.24 4.95 -0.64
C ASP A 139 -9.16 3.40 -0.61
N LEU A 140 -8.94 2.86 0.60
CA LEU A 140 -9.05 1.46 0.97
C LEU A 140 -9.90 1.33 2.25
N ASN A 141 -11.00 0.57 2.22
CA ASN A 141 -11.80 0.33 3.42
C ASN A 141 -10.95 -0.37 4.49
N ALA A 142 -11.20 -0.09 5.77
CA ALA A 142 -10.35 -0.61 6.84
C ALA A 142 -10.49 -2.13 7.05
N ASP A 143 -11.63 -2.72 6.69
CA ASP A 143 -11.86 -4.17 6.66
C ASP A 143 -11.17 -4.83 5.47
N ASP A 144 -11.15 -4.20 4.29
CA ASP A 144 -10.33 -4.66 3.16
C ASP A 144 -8.84 -4.61 3.54
N PHE A 145 -8.37 -3.49 4.10
CA PHE A 145 -7.02 -3.38 4.64
C PHE A 145 -6.70 -4.50 5.63
N HIS A 146 -7.60 -4.75 6.59
CA HIS A 146 -7.39 -5.76 7.62
C HIS A 146 -7.31 -7.16 7.03
N SER A 147 -8.36 -7.58 6.34
CA SER A 147 -8.50 -8.97 5.88
C SER A 147 -7.44 -9.34 4.85
N VAL A 148 -7.20 -8.47 3.87
CA VAL A 148 -6.36 -8.77 2.71
C VAL A 148 -4.90 -8.90 3.09
N ILE A 149 -4.39 -7.95 3.87
CA ILE A 149 -2.99 -8.00 4.28
C ILE A 149 -2.77 -9.24 5.14
N TYR A 150 -3.68 -9.56 6.05
CA TYR A 150 -3.57 -10.78 6.85
C TYR A 150 -3.62 -12.06 6.02
N GLU A 151 -4.58 -12.17 5.10
CA GLU A 151 -4.76 -13.36 4.26
C GLU A 151 -3.57 -13.57 3.31
N GLU A 152 -3.10 -12.51 2.66
CA GLU A 152 -2.04 -12.59 1.67
C GLU A 152 -0.67 -12.83 2.32
N LEU A 153 -0.38 -12.17 3.46
CA LEU A 153 0.82 -12.47 4.24
C LEU A 153 0.79 -13.91 4.79
N ALA A 154 -0.37 -14.41 5.23
CA ALA A 154 -0.51 -15.80 5.70
C ALA A 154 -0.30 -16.84 4.58
N GLN A 155 -0.64 -16.49 3.34
CA GLN A 155 -0.40 -17.31 2.15
C GLN A 155 1.04 -17.20 1.61
N GLY A 156 1.88 -16.36 2.23
CA GLY A 156 3.25 -16.11 1.77
C GLY A 156 3.30 -15.35 0.44
N ARG A 157 2.28 -14.53 0.14
CA ARG A 157 2.26 -13.62 -1.02
C ARG A 157 2.79 -12.25 -0.61
N GLY A 158 3.45 -11.58 -1.56
CA GLY A 158 3.98 -10.23 -1.37
C GLY A 158 2.85 -9.20 -1.42
N VAL A 159 2.81 -8.31 -0.42
CA VAL A 159 1.82 -7.23 -0.32
C VAL A 159 2.51 -5.88 -0.31
N ALA A 160 2.18 -4.99 -1.26
CA ALA A 160 2.64 -3.61 -1.26
C ALA A 160 1.48 -2.68 -0.92
N ILE A 161 1.78 -1.61 -0.20
CA ILE A 161 0.79 -0.60 0.15
C ILE A 161 1.33 0.78 -0.18
N GLU A 162 0.44 1.66 -0.63
CA GLU A 162 0.70 3.08 -0.61
C GLU A 162 0.35 3.61 0.78
N ILE A 163 1.36 3.98 1.56
CA ILE A 163 1.21 4.33 3.00
C ILE A 163 0.53 5.69 3.22
N LYS A 164 0.48 6.53 2.18
CA LYS A 164 -0.16 7.85 2.21
C LYS A 164 -0.80 8.18 0.88
N PRO A 165 -1.91 8.94 0.85
CA PRO A 165 -2.50 9.34 -0.41
C PRO A 165 -1.57 10.36 -1.08
N THR A 166 -0.88 9.98 -2.16
CA THR A 166 -0.05 10.92 -2.95
C THR A 166 -0.31 10.79 -4.45
N TRP A 167 0.13 11.77 -5.24
CA TRP A 167 0.02 11.72 -6.71
C TRP A 167 1.03 10.78 -7.37
N ALA A 168 2.05 10.34 -6.62
CA ALA A 168 3.10 9.45 -7.10
C ALA A 168 2.90 8.06 -6.50
N TYR A 169 3.09 7.01 -7.30
CA TYR A 169 3.03 5.64 -6.79
C TYR A 169 4.28 5.33 -5.97
N ALA A 170 4.18 5.48 -4.66
CA ALA A 170 5.19 5.09 -3.69
C ALA A 170 4.76 3.75 -3.07
N ASN A 171 5.09 2.67 -3.79
CA ASN A 171 4.74 1.33 -3.30
C ASN A 171 5.70 0.94 -2.17
N HIS A 172 5.13 0.57 -1.01
CA HIS A 172 5.88 0.13 0.15
C HIS A 172 5.56 -1.35 0.42
N PRO A 173 6.52 -2.27 0.22
CA PRO A 173 6.38 -3.67 0.57
C PRO A 173 6.14 -3.84 2.06
N ILE A 174 5.11 -4.60 2.43
CA ILE A 174 4.82 -4.97 3.81
C ILE A 174 5.51 -6.29 4.13
N TYR A 175 6.28 -6.31 5.21
CA TYR A 175 6.91 -7.50 5.75
C TYR A 175 6.04 -8.16 6.81
N HIS A 176 5.47 -7.35 7.69
CA HIS A 176 4.73 -7.82 8.85
C HIS A 176 3.51 -6.94 9.14
N MET A 177 2.46 -7.56 9.67
CA MET A 177 1.30 -6.86 10.23
C MET A 177 0.91 -7.51 11.56
N GLY A 178 0.78 -6.68 12.60
CA GLY A 178 0.29 -7.08 13.90
C GLY A 178 -0.88 -6.21 14.33
N SER A 179 -1.93 -6.81 14.88
CA SER A 179 -3.14 -6.11 15.30
C SER A 179 -3.52 -6.46 16.73
N THR A 180 -3.98 -5.45 17.45
CA THR A 180 -4.65 -5.63 18.74
C THR A 180 -6.13 -5.33 18.59
N PHE A 181 -6.97 -6.17 19.21
CA PHE A 181 -8.42 -6.05 19.15
C PHE A 181 -8.98 -5.71 20.52
N LYS A 182 -9.88 -4.73 20.55
CA LYS A 182 -10.69 -4.41 21.73
C LYS A 182 -12.15 -4.44 21.33
N THR A 183 -12.95 -5.31 21.94
CA THR A 183 -14.41 -5.26 21.78
C THR A 183 -14.93 -3.98 22.43
N VAL A 184 -15.75 -3.24 21.69
CA VAL A 184 -16.28 -1.92 22.09
C VAL A 184 -17.79 -2.04 22.24
N ALA A 185 -18.33 -1.44 23.30
CA ALA A 185 -19.78 -1.42 23.49
C ALA A 185 -20.42 -0.44 22.49
N PRO A 186 -21.63 -0.72 21.93
CA PRO A 186 -22.25 0.14 20.91
C PRO A 186 -22.31 1.63 21.27
N HIS A 187 -22.55 1.97 22.53
CA HIS A 187 -22.64 3.34 23.00
C HIS A 187 -21.28 4.08 23.03
N GLU A 188 -20.17 3.37 23.20
CA GLU A 188 -18.82 3.96 23.16
C GLU A 188 -18.44 4.39 21.74
N VAL A 189 -19.11 3.86 20.71
CA VAL A 189 -18.87 4.19 19.30
C VAL A 189 -19.55 5.49 18.89
N PHE A 190 -20.47 6.03 19.70
CA PHE A 190 -21.19 7.27 19.38
C PHE A 190 -20.28 8.48 19.24
N GLN A 191 -19.10 8.47 19.88
CA GLN A 191 -18.08 9.50 19.66
C GLN A 191 -17.53 9.50 18.21
N TYR A 192 -17.65 8.39 17.50
CA TYR A 192 -17.22 8.19 16.11
C TYR A 192 -18.39 8.14 15.14
N ILE A 193 -19.59 8.59 15.54
CA ILE A 193 -20.82 8.44 14.77
C ILE A 193 -20.75 9.01 13.34
N ASN A 194 -19.96 10.05 13.14
CA ASN A 194 -19.71 10.64 11.82
C ASN A 194 -18.88 9.73 10.90
N GLN A 195 -18.20 8.70 11.40
CA GLN A 195 -17.44 7.74 10.60
C GLN A 195 -18.23 6.44 10.34
N ILE A 196 -19.33 6.20 11.06
CA ILE A 196 -20.10 4.95 10.94
C ILE A 196 -21.00 5.01 9.68
N PRO A 197 -20.97 3.99 8.80
CA PRO A 197 -21.85 3.92 7.65
C PRO A 197 -23.32 3.93 8.03
N PHE A 198 -24.15 4.69 7.29
CA PHE A 198 -25.59 4.78 7.55
C PHE A 198 -26.33 3.44 7.38
N THR A 199 -25.72 2.49 6.65
CA THR A 199 -26.22 1.13 6.43
C THR A 199 -26.29 0.30 7.72
N LEU A 200 -25.60 0.73 8.79
CA LEU A 200 -25.55 0.00 10.07
C LEU A 200 -26.62 0.45 11.06
N TYR A 201 -27.30 1.56 10.81
CA TYR A 201 -28.39 2.03 11.67
C TYR A 201 -29.70 1.33 11.33
N SER A 202 -30.42 0.93 12.38
CA SER A 202 -31.75 0.32 12.28
C SER A 202 -32.71 1.00 13.25
N THR A 203 -33.97 1.13 12.84
CA THR A 203 -35.03 1.75 13.64
C THR A 203 -36.39 1.30 13.13
N ASP A 204 -37.34 1.14 14.05
CA ASP A 204 -38.75 0.90 13.72
C ASP A 204 -39.52 2.22 13.50
N ASP A 205 -38.90 3.37 13.78
CA ASP A 205 -39.49 4.69 13.54
C ASP A 205 -39.44 5.03 12.05
N LYS A 206 -40.63 5.11 11.43
CA LYS A 206 -40.77 5.38 10.00
C LYS A 206 -40.11 6.68 9.55
N LYS A 207 -40.12 7.72 10.39
CA LYS A 207 -39.52 9.02 10.06
C LYS A 207 -38.00 8.92 10.07
N LEU A 208 -37.44 8.30 11.11
CA LEU A 208 -35.98 8.08 11.19
C LEU A 208 -35.50 7.14 10.08
N GLN A 209 -36.27 6.10 9.76
CA GLN A 209 -35.95 5.22 8.64
C GLN A 209 -35.95 5.94 7.29
N SER A 210 -36.90 6.86 7.08
CA SER A 210 -36.89 7.73 5.89
C SER A 210 -35.63 8.58 5.82
N ILE A 211 -35.17 9.16 6.93
CA ILE A 211 -33.95 9.98 6.99
C ILE A 211 -32.69 9.14 6.68
N ILE A 212 -32.61 7.92 7.22
CA ILE A 212 -31.52 6.99 6.94
C ILE A 212 -31.50 6.63 5.45
N GLN A 213 -32.64 6.25 4.87
CA GLN A 213 -32.77 5.89 3.46
C GLN A 213 -32.45 7.06 2.52
N GLU A 214 -32.90 8.26 2.86
CA GLU A 214 -32.61 9.48 2.12
C GLU A 214 -31.11 9.79 2.11
N THR A 215 -30.44 9.70 3.27
CA THR A 215 -28.99 9.93 3.37
C THR A 215 -28.20 8.90 2.55
N LEU A 216 -28.60 7.62 2.62
CA LEU A 216 -27.99 6.55 1.82
C LEU A 216 -28.15 6.78 0.31
N LEU A 217 -29.31 7.29 -0.12
CA LEU A 217 -29.55 7.64 -1.51
C LEU A 217 -28.61 8.75 -1.97
N PHE A 218 -28.43 9.80 -1.16
CA PHE A 218 -27.51 10.89 -1.48
C PHE A 218 -26.05 10.43 -1.59
N GLU A 219 -25.56 9.67 -0.61
CA GLU A 219 -24.21 9.09 -0.66
C GLU A 219 -24.01 8.21 -1.91
N THR A 220 -25.01 7.39 -2.25
CA THR A 220 -24.97 6.49 -3.41
C THR A 220 -24.93 7.27 -4.73
N LEU A 221 -25.81 8.26 -4.90
CA LEU A 221 -25.86 9.07 -6.12
C LEU A 221 -24.58 9.87 -6.30
N PHE A 222 -24.04 10.45 -5.22
CA PHE A 222 -22.80 11.20 -5.26
C PHE A 222 -21.60 10.30 -5.61
N LYS A 223 -21.48 9.11 -5.01
CA LYS A 223 -20.45 8.11 -5.39
C LYS A 223 -20.53 7.71 -6.86
N LYS A 224 -21.75 7.50 -7.37
CA LYS A 224 -21.97 7.23 -8.80
C LYS A 224 -21.57 8.43 -9.67
N TYR A 225 -21.79 9.67 -9.21
CA TYR A 225 -21.45 10.87 -9.98
C TYR A 225 -19.95 11.07 -10.12
N LEU A 226 -19.20 10.86 -9.03
CA LEU A 226 -17.74 10.90 -9.04
C LEU A 226 -17.14 9.92 -10.07
N ARG A 227 -17.79 8.77 -10.27
CA ARG A 227 -17.46 7.86 -11.36
C ARG A 227 -17.56 8.58 -12.72
N TYR A 228 -18.64 9.24 -13.05
CA TYR A 228 -18.77 9.78 -14.40
C TYR A 228 -17.90 11.01 -14.70
N GLU A 229 -17.50 11.78 -13.69
CA GLU A 229 -16.60 12.93 -13.88
C GLU A 229 -15.26 12.57 -14.53
N PHE A 230 -14.70 11.40 -14.23
CA PHE A 230 -13.44 10.96 -14.85
C PHE A 230 -13.58 10.62 -16.33
N VAL A 231 -14.79 10.31 -16.82
CA VAL A 231 -15.06 10.08 -18.25
C VAL A 231 -14.73 11.33 -19.07
N SER A 232 -14.74 12.49 -18.42
CA SER A 232 -14.34 13.78 -18.98
C SER A 232 -12.82 13.99 -19.03
N ALA A 233 -12.02 13.11 -18.42
CA ALA A 233 -10.57 13.21 -18.36
C ALA A 233 -9.89 12.64 -19.62
N PRO A 234 -8.73 13.18 -20.05
CA PRO A 234 -8.02 12.71 -21.24
C PRO A 234 -7.64 11.22 -21.22
N TYR A 235 -7.47 10.65 -20.02
CA TYR A 235 -7.01 9.28 -19.82
C TYR A 235 -8.12 8.27 -19.58
N ALA A 236 -9.40 8.68 -19.63
CA ALA A 236 -10.54 7.79 -19.36
C ALA A 236 -10.52 6.51 -20.21
N HIS A 237 -10.06 6.61 -21.46
CA HIS A 237 -9.95 5.50 -22.41
C HIS A 237 -8.98 4.39 -21.98
N LEU A 238 -8.09 4.65 -21.02
CA LEU A 238 -7.19 3.63 -20.46
C LEU A 238 -7.92 2.72 -19.46
N PHE A 239 -9.10 3.13 -18.99
CA PHE A 239 -9.83 2.47 -17.91
C PHE A 239 -11.24 2.01 -18.33
N PHE A 240 -11.78 2.56 -19.42
CA PHE A 240 -13.11 2.23 -19.92
C PHE A 240 -13.11 1.95 -21.41
N ASP A 241 -13.61 0.77 -21.77
CA ASP A 241 -13.73 0.33 -23.15
C ASP A 241 -14.88 1.04 -23.90
N ASP A 242 -15.94 1.46 -23.19
CA ASP A 242 -17.12 2.12 -23.77
C ASP A 242 -17.43 3.47 -23.10
N LEU A 243 -16.68 4.49 -23.51
CA LEU A 243 -16.86 5.87 -23.04
C LEU A 243 -18.20 6.49 -23.48
N GLU A 244 -18.81 6.03 -24.58
CA GLU A 244 -20.04 6.65 -25.10
C GLU A 244 -21.25 6.25 -24.25
N THR A 245 -21.34 4.98 -23.86
CA THR A 245 -22.38 4.51 -22.93
C THR A 245 -22.23 5.18 -21.57
N LEU A 246 -21.01 5.30 -21.04
CA LEU A 246 -20.76 6.00 -19.77
C LEU A 246 -21.19 7.47 -19.81
N ARG A 247 -20.97 8.20 -20.93
CA ARG A 247 -21.46 9.58 -21.09
C ARG A 247 -22.99 9.66 -21.12
N LYS A 248 -23.68 8.65 -21.64
CA LYS A 248 -25.15 8.60 -21.63
C LYS A 248 -25.68 8.32 -20.23
N GLU A 249 -25.05 7.39 -19.51
CA GLU A 249 -25.36 7.09 -18.11
C GLU A 249 -25.11 8.29 -17.19
N GLN A 250 -24.03 9.04 -17.42
CA GLN A 250 -23.74 10.31 -16.72
C GLN A 250 -24.92 11.28 -16.80
N LYS A 251 -25.43 11.54 -18.01
CA LYS A 251 -26.57 12.45 -18.21
C LYS A 251 -27.83 11.98 -17.51
N GLN A 252 -28.08 10.66 -17.49
CA GLN A 252 -29.24 10.11 -16.78
C GLN A 252 -29.09 10.27 -15.26
N LEU A 253 -27.89 10.03 -14.74
CA LEU A 253 -27.59 10.20 -13.33
C LEU A 253 -27.72 11.68 -12.90
N GLU A 254 -27.26 12.62 -13.72
CA GLU A 254 -27.41 14.05 -13.46
C GLU A 254 -28.88 14.46 -13.26
N GLU A 255 -29.78 13.93 -14.09
CA GLU A 255 -31.22 14.18 -13.95
C GLU A 255 -31.81 13.52 -12.69
N GLU A 256 -31.32 12.33 -12.32
CA GLU A 256 -31.71 11.66 -11.07
C GLU A 256 -31.26 12.44 -9.83
N ILE A 257 -30.04 12.97 -9.85
CA ILE A 257 -29.50 13.83 -8.78
C ILE A 257 -30.33 15.10 -8.65
N LYS A 258 -30.61 15.79 -9.76
CA LYS A 258 -31.47 16.99 -9.76
C LYS A 258 -32.83 16.69 -9.15
N LYS A 259 -33.47 15.61 -9.57
CA LYS A 259 -34.80 15.22 -9.07
C LYS A 259 -34.79 14.90 -7.58
N THR A 260 -33.80 14.15 -7.12
CA THR A 260 -33.71 13.69 -5.72
C THR A 260 -33.43 14.83 -4.76
N TRP A 261 -32.59 15.80 -5.17
CA TRP A 261 -32.16 16.91 -4.31
C TRP A 261 -32.98 18.20 -4.46
N ALA A 262 -33.75 18.38 -5.53
CA ALA A 262 -34.57 19.58 -5.76
C ALA A 262 -35.43 20.05 -4.55
N PRO A 263 -35.99 19.15 -3.69
CA PRO A 263 -36.79 19.59 -2.54
C PRO A 263 -35.99 20.25 -1.42
N TYR A 264 -34.68 20.02 -1.34
CA TYR A 264 -33.92 20.25 -0.12
C TYR A 264 -32.98 21.47 -0.17
N SER A 265 -32.76 22.08 -1.35
CA SER A 265 -31.83 23.20 -1.42
C SER A 265 -31.99 24.12 -2.63
N ASN A 266 -31.78 25.43 -2.41
CA ASN A 266 -31.48 26.44 -3.44
C ASN A 266 -30.15 26.17 -4.19
N PHE A 267 -29.44 25.13 -3.78
CA PHE A 267 -28.22 24.50 -4.30
C PHE A 267 -28.02 24.55 -5.80
N PHE A 268 -29.05 24.18 -6.54
CA PHE A 268 -28.87 23.68 -7.91
C PHE A 268 -28.71 24.79 -8.96
N LYS A 269 -28.66 26.06 -8.55
CA LYS A 269 -28.33 27.15 -9.48
C LYS A 269 -26.87 27.08 -9.99
N ASN A 270 -25.96 26.43 -9.26
CA ASN A 270 -24.53 26.40 -9.59
C ASN A 270 -23.98 24.99 -9.87
N LEU A 271 -24.84 23.98 -10.00
CA LEU A 271 -24.51 22.56 -9.86
C LEU A 271 -23.44 22.01 -10.83
N PHE A 272 -23.19 22.67 -11.95
CA PHE A 272 -22.53 22.02 -13.07
C PHE A 272 -21.03 22.36 -13.22
N TYR A 273 -20.44 23.04 -12.22
CA TYR A 273 -19.02 23.43 -12.25
C TYR A 273 -18.26 23.32 -10.91
N ASP A 274 -18.90 22.92 -9.78
CA ASP A 274 -18.26 22.94 -8.44
C ASP A 274 -18.50 21.65 -7.63
N LEU A 275 -17.70 20.63 -7.94
CA LEU A 275 -17.63 19.35 -7.21
C LEU A 275 -17.27 19.52 -5.73
N ASP A 276 -16.37 20.45 -5.42
CA ASP A 276 -15.93 20.76 -4.07
C ASP A 276 -17.10 21.31 -3.23
N GLY A 277 -17.91 22.19 -3.81
CA GLY A 277 -19.15 22.71 -3.21
C GLY A 277 -20.18 21.61 -2.98
N MET A 278 -20.50 20.81 -4.00
CA MET A 278 -21.45 19.68 -3.87
C MET A 278 -21.08 18.72 -2.75
N LEU A 279 -19.78 18.40 -2.64
CA LEU A 279 -19.27 17.60 -1.55
C LEU A 279 -19.46 18.27 -0.19
N HIS A 280 -19.03 19.52 -0.05
CA HIS A 280 -19.07 20.22 1.22
C HIS A 280 -20.48 20.19 1.82
N ASP A 281 -21.49 20.42 1.00
CA ASP A 281 -22.87 20.40 1.44
C ASP A 281 -23.42 18.99 1.67
N LEU A 282 -23.01 17.97 0.90
CA LEU A 282 -23.34 16.58 1.23
C LEU A 282 -22.83 16.21 2.62
N LEU A 283 -21.58 16.55 2.94
CA LEU A 283 -20.99 16.30 4.26
C LEU A 283 -21.69 17.08 5.36
N LYS A 284 -22.07 18.32 5.07
CA LYS A 284 -22.81 19.18 5.99
C LYS A 284 -24.21 18.64 6.27
N GLU A 285 -24.96 18.24 5.25
CA GLU A 285 -26.29 17.65 5.39
C GLU A 285 -26.21 16.29 6.11
N ARG A 286 -25.22 15.47 5.77
CA ARG A 286 -24.94 14.23 6.50
C ARG A 286 -24.67 14.51 7.98
N GLN A 287 -23.81 15.47 8.28
CA GLN A 287 -23.52 15.87 9.66
C GLN A 287 -24.78 16.41 10.36
N ASN A 288 -25.59 17.22 9.68
CA ASN A 288 -26.87 17.71 10.20
C ASN A 288 -27.80 16.54 10.54
N HIS A 289 -27.94 15.56 9.66
CA HIS A 289 -28.78 14.39 9.89
C HIS A 289 -28.30 13.57 11.09
N ILE A 290 -26.98 13.35 11.18
CA ILE A 290 -26.38 12.65 12.31
C ILE A 290 -26.64 13.39 13.62
N GLN A 291 -26.31 14.68 13.69
CA GLN A 291 -26.36 15.44 14.94
C GLN A 291 -27.81 15.72 15.40
N ASN A 292 -28.72 15.98 14.46
CA ASN A 292 -30.09 16.39 14.80
C ASN A 292 -31.06 15.20 14.95
N TYR A 293 -30.80 14.07 14.29
CA TYR A 293 -31.74 12.94 14.28
C TYR A 293 -31.12 11.65 14.80
N ILE A 294 -29.96 11.23 14.28
CA ILE A 294 -29.41 9.91 14.61
C ILE A 294 -28.79 9.86 16.02
N LEU A 295 -27.94 10.82 16.38
CA LEU A 295 -27.27 10.83 17.69
C LEU A 295 -28.27 10.92 18.85
N PRO A 296 -29.28 11.82 18.84
CA PRO A 296 -30.29 11.86 19.89
C PRO A 296 -31.12 10.56 19.93
N ALA A 297 -31.42 9.98 18.77
CA ALA A 297 -32.17 8.72 18.66
C ALA A 297 -31.37 7.50 19.17
N LEU A 298 -30.05 7.51 19.01
CA LEU A 298 -29.17 6.50 19.62
C LEU A 298 -29.11 6.66 21.14
N GLN A 299 -29.03 7.91 21.63
CA GLN A 299 -28.98 8.21 23.07
C GLN A 299 -30.28 7.87 23.80
N ASN A 300 -31.43 8.00 23.13
CA ASN A 300 -32.75 7.68 23.71
C ASN A 300 -33.23 6.24 23.38
N GLY A 301 -32.47 5.49 22.58
CA GLY A 301 -32.75 4.10 22.21
C GLY A 301 -33.79 3.89 21.10
N THR A 302 -34.22 4.93 20.36
CA THR A 302 -35.13 4.77 19.22
C THR A 302 -34.44 4.36 17.92
N VAL A 303 -33.12 4.59 17.82
CA VAL A 303 -32.25 4.01 16.81
C VAL A 303 -31.25 3.09 17.52
N SER A 304 -30.91 1.99 16.88
CA SER A 304 -29.83 1.11 17.35
C SER A 304 -28.95 0.70 16.18
N LEU A 305 -27.67 0.46 16.50
CA LEU A 305 -26.85 -0.37 15.62
C LEU A 305 -27.45 -1.77 15.62
N ASN A 306 -27.40 -2.45 14.48
CA ASN A 306 -27.91 -3.81 14.36
C ASN A 306 -27.38 -4.67 15.54
N PRO A 307 -28.27 -5.27 16.36
CA PRO A 307 -27.89 -5.95 17.60
C PRO A 307 -27.04 -7.20 17.39
N GLU A 308 -27.00 -7.73 16.17
CA GLU A 308 -26.15 -8.87 15.78
C GLU A 308 -24.70 -8.45 15.47
N LEU A 309 -24.38 -7.15 15.52
CA LEU A 309 -23.04 -6.64 15.26
C LEU A 309 -22.15 -6.76 16.49
N VAL A 310 -20.96 -7.34 16.29
CA VAL A 310 -19.85 -7.23 17.21
C VAL A 310 -18.92 -6.13 16.70
N ILE A 311 -18.67 -5.13 17.53
CA ILE A 311 -17.84 -3.97 17.19
C ILE A 311 -16.47 -4.14 17.83
N GLN A 312 -15.42 -4.04 17.03
CA GLN A 312 -14.04 -4.16 17.47
C GLN A 312 -13.28 -2.90 17.07
N GLN A 313 -12.64 -2.25 18.04
CA GLN A 313 -11.58 -1.30 17.74
C GLN A 313 -10.29 -2.08 17.50
N VAL A 314 -9.67 -1.82 16.35
CA VAL A 314 -8.47 -2.48 15.90
C VAL A 314 -7.36 -1.44 15.75
N THR A 315 -6.22 -1.72 16.37
CA THR A 315 -4.97 -0.99 16.16
C THR A 315 -4.03 -1.93 15.45
N SER A 316 -3.64 -1.58 14.23
CA SER A 316 -2.76 -2.40 13.39
C SER A 316 -1.46 -1.70 13.10
N THR A 317 -0.34 -2.33 13.42
CA THR A 317 0.99 -1.88 13.06
C THR A 317 1.49 -2.71 11.89
N ILE A 318 1.82 -2.05 10.78
CA ILE A 318 2.53 -2.68 9.67
C ILE A 318 4.01 -2.31 9.74
N SER A 319 4.85 -3.25 9.34
CA SER A 319 6.27 -3.04 9.05
C SER A 319 6.48 -3.11 7.56
N TYR A 320 7.12 -2.10 6.98
CA TYR A 320 7.25 -1.95 5.54
C TYR A 320 8.61 -1.38 5.12
N ALA A 321 9.01 -1.64 3.88
CA ALA A 321 10.23 -1.10 3.30
C ALA A 321 10.06 0.33 2.79
N ASP A 322 10.92 1.27 3.22
CA ASP A 322 10.97 2.60 2.61
C ASP A 322 11.90 2.60 1.38
N TYR A 323 11.43 3.18 0.28
CA TYR A 323 12.20 3.33 -0.94
C TYR A 323 13.10 4.58 -0.92
N ASN A 324 12.81 5.56 -0.06
CA ASN A 324 13.66 6.75 0.17
C ASN A 324 14.91 6.42 0.99
N ASP A 325 15.13 5.15 1.30
CA ASP A 325 16.33 4.70 1.95
C ASP A 325 17.56 4.87 1.07
N ASP A 326 18.52 5.62 1.60
CA ASP A 326 19.90 5.49 1.19
C ASP A 326 20.28 4.02 1.32
N TYR A 327 20.56 3.37 0.18
CA TYR A 327 20.91 1.96 0.11
C TYR A 327 22.11 1.65 1.03
N ALA A 328 22.89 2.64 1.44
CA ALA A 328 23.98 2.50 2.39
C ALA A 328 23.58 2.33 3.89
N SER A 329 22.32 2.53 4.30
CA SER A 329 21.93 2.52 5.72
C SER A 329 21.18 1.25 6.15
N PRO A 330 21.77 0.37 6.97
CA PRO A 330 21.14 -0.87 7.44
C PRO A 330 19.95 -0.64 8.39
N LYS A 331 19.84 0.54 9.00
CA LYS A 331 18.86 0.82 10.08
C LYS A 331 17.51 1.35 9.63
N ASN A 332 17.36 1.67 8.36
CA ASN A 332 16.12 2.27 7.88
C ASN A 332 15.31 1.31 6.99
N HIS A 333 15.81 0.09 6.73
CA HIS A 333 15.24 -0.86 5.79
C HIS A 333 13.76 -1.19 6.05
N SER A 334 13.34 -1.11 7.32
CA SER A 334 11.95 -1.28 7.74
C SER A 334 11.49 -0.06 8.53
N LYS A 335 10.36 0.52 8.14
CA LYS A 335 9.60 1.50 8.94
C LYS A 335 8.34 0.85 9.46
N ASN A 336 7.84 1.39 10.56
CA ASN A 336 6.56 0.99 11.11
C ASN A 336 5.59 2.15 11.03
N THR A 337 4.34 1.85 10.68
CA THR A 337 3.23 2.79 10.82
C THR A 337 2.05 2.07 11.47
N THR A 338 1.22 2.83 12.16
CA THR A 338 0.09 2.28 12.92
C THR A 338 -1.20 2.93 12.45
N TYR A 339 -2.22 2.10 12.27
CA TYR A 339 -3.55 2.50 11.86
C TYR A 339 -4.59 2.06 12.88
N ASP A 340 -5.55 2.93 13.15
CA ASP A 340 -6.67 2.70 14.05
C ASP A 340 -7.98 2.74 13.28
N TYR A 341 -8.85 1.76 13.51
CA TYR A 341 -10.15 1.65 12.87
C TYR A 341 -11.13 0.83 13.69
N LEU A 342 -12.40 0.91 13.31
CA LEU A 342 -13.48 0.09 13.82
C LEU A 342 -13.82 -0.98 12.77
N LEU A 343 -13.95 -2.23 13.21
CA LEU A 343 -14.52 -3.33 12.45
C LEU A 343 -15.90 -3.66 13.01
N PHE A 344 -16.89 -3.72 12.11
CA PHE A 344 -18.22 -4.20 12.42
C PHE A 344 -18.36 -5.59 11.83
N THR A 345 -18.49 -6.60 12.69
CA THR A 345 -18.56 -8.00 12.27
C THR A 345 -19.92 -8.59 12.57
N LYS A 346 -20.41 -9.44 11.67
CA LYS A 346 -21.60 -10.26 11.86
C LYS A 346 -21.21 -11.71 11.61
N ASN A 347 -21.44 -12.58 12.59
CA ASN A 347 -20.98 -13.98 12.53
C ASN A 347 -19.47 -14.10 12.24
N ASN A 348 -18.64 -13.23 12.83
CA ASN A 348 -17.19 -13.12 12.60
C ASN A 348 -16.77 -12.72 11.17
N ILE A 349 -17.72 -12.28 10.33
CA ILE A 349 -17.42 -11.75 8.99
C ILE A 349 -17.50 -10.22 9.06
N PRO A 350 -16.47 -9.48 8.64
CA PRO A 350 -16.55 -8.03 8.49
C PRO A 350 -17.68 -7.67 7.51
N VAL A 351 -18.58 -6.78 7.93
CA VAL A 351 -19.68 -6.28 7.09
C VAL A 351 -19.59 -4.77 6.85
N ALA A 352 -18.76 -4.09 7.62
CA ALA A 352 -18.42 -2.68 7.46
C ALA A 352 -17.19 -2.36 8.30
N SER A 353 -16.58 -1.22 8.00
CA SER A 353 -15.49 -0.66 8.76
C SER A 353 -15.55 0.87 8.81
N ALA A 354 -14.75 1.46 9.68
CA ALA A 354 -14.59 2.92 9.75
C ALA A 354 -13.20 3.27 10.25
N TRP A 355 -12.44 4.08 9.50
CA TRP A 355 -11.14 4.56 9.97
C TRP A 355 -11.26 5.54 11.13
N LEU A 356 -10.42 5.34 12.14
CA LEU A 356 -10.13 6.33 13.18
C LEU A 356 -8.88 7.14 12.85
N THR A 357 -7.95 6.57 12.06
CA THR A 357 -6.81 7.27 11.47
C THR A 357 -7.26 8.45 10.59
N LEU A 358 -6.51 9.55 10.64
CA LEU A 358 -6.79 10.76 9.88
C LEU A 358 -6.62 10.53 8.36
N PRO A 359 -7.44 11.18 7.51
CA PRO A 359 -7.41 10.95 6.06
C PRO A 359 -6.04 11.07 5.38
N ASP A 360 -5.17 12.00 5.82
CA ASP A 360 -3.83 12.21 5.28
C ASP A 360 -2.79 11.14 5.67
N GLN A 361 -3.22 10.19 6.50
CA GLN A 361 -2.40 9.10 7.02
C GLN A 361 -2.98 7.73 6.69
N ARG A 362 -4.09 7.65 5.95
CA ARG A 362 -4.71 6.39 5.54
C ARG A 362 -3.97 5.78 4.36
N PRO A 363 -3.96 4.44 4.23
CA PRO A 363 -3.43 3.81 3.03
C PRO A 363 -4.37 4.03 1.85
N ASP A 364 -3.80 4.16 0.65
CA ASP A 364 -4.58 4.43 -0.58
C ASP A 364 -5.06 3.11 -1.22
N PHE A 365 -4.13 2.18 -1.51
CA PHE A 365 -4.46 0.87 -2.10
C PHE A 365 -3.41 -0.19 -1.78
N ILE A 366 -3.78 -1.44 -2.04
CA ILE A 366 -2.93 -2.62 -1.92
C ILE A 366 -2.59 -3.18 -3.31
N TRP A 367 -1.33 -3.52 -3.52
CA TRP A 367 -0.85 -4.35 -4.62
C TRP A 367 -0.53 -5.76 -4.11
N LEU A 368 -1.04 -6.76 -4.81
CA LEU A 368 -0.74 -8.16 -4.59
C LEU A 368 0.22 -8.66 -5.64
N MET A 369 1.24 -9.38 -5.21
CA MET A 369 2.20 -10.02 -6.09
C MET A 369 1.99 -11.53 -6.12
N ASN A 370 2.37 -12.13 -7.25
CA ASN A 370 2.47 -13.57 -7.34
C ASN A 370 3.60 -14.10 -6.43
N PRO A 371 3.49 -15.37 -5.99
CA PRO A 371 4.53 -16.02 -5.20
C PRO A 371 5.88 -15.99 -5.91
N SER A 372 6.96 -15.90 -5.11
CA SER A 372 8.34 -15.92 -5.58
C SER A 372 8.75 -17.23 -6.25
N HIS A 373 9.55 -17.14 -7.32
CA HIS A 373 10.27 -18.26 -7.93
C HIS A 373 11.77 -18.31 -7.56
N ILE A 374 12.25 -17.40 -6.71
CA ILE A 374 13.68 -17.23 -6.40
C ILE A 374 14.26 -18.39 -5.57
N THR A 375 13.39 -19.14 -4.89
CA THR A 375 13.80 -20.33 -4.14
C THR A 375 13.97 -21.57 -5.01
N GLU A 376 13.44 -21.56 -6.24
CA GLU A 376 13.55 -22.68 -7.16
C GLU A 376 14.98 -22.75 -7.75
N PRO A 377 15.54 -23.95 -7.97
CA PRO A 377 16.83 -24.05 -8.65
C PRO A 377 16.75 -23.45 -10.06
N PRO A 378 17.88 -22.94 -10.60
CA PRO A 378 17.93 -22.51 -11.98
C PRO A 378 17.59 -23.66 -12.94
N PHE A 379 16.83 -23.39 -14.01
CA PHE A 379 16.53 -24.39 -15.03
C PHE A 379 16.96 -23.96 -16.44
N VAL A 380 17.03 -24.93 -17.36
CA VAL A 380 17.51 -24.70 -18.72
C VAL A 380 16.55 -23.78 -19.48
N GLY A 381 17.07 -22.66 -20.01
CA GLY A 381 16.29 -21.66 -20.74
C GLY A 381 15.82 -20.48 -19.89
N GLU A 382 16.12 -20.48 -18.59
CA GLU A 382 15.87 -19.35 -17.70
C GLU A 382 16.73 -18.13 -18.08
N HIS A 383 16.17 -16.93 -17.92
CA HIS A 383 16.86 -15.71 -18.29
C HIS A 383 18.05 -15.45 -17.34
N PRO A 384 19.20 -14.94 -17.83
CA PRO A 384 20.41 -14.77 -17.02
C PRO A 384 20.23 -13.96 -15.72
N TYR A 385 19.35 -12.96 -15.71
CA TYR A 385 19.04 -12.18 -14.51
C TYR A 385 18.34 -13.02 -13.44
N SER A 386 17.38 -13.86 -13.83
CA SER A 386 16.71 -14.76 -12.89
C SER A 386 17.68 -15.79 -12.29
N ILE A 387 18.59 -16.35 -13.10
CA ILE A 387 19.67 -17.22 -12.62
C ILE A 387 20.55 -16.47 -11.59
N ALA A 388 20.97 -15.26 -11.92
CA ALA A 388 21.79 -14.44 -11.02
C ALA A 388 21.05 -14.08 -9.71
N SER A 389 19.75 -13.79 -9.76
CA SER A 389 18.94 -13.53 -8.57
C SER A 389 18.84 -14.76 -7.66
N LYS A 390 18.63 -15.95 -8.24
CA LYS A 390 18.67 -17.23 -7.52
C LYS A 390 20.04 -17.52 -6.92
N ASP A 391 21.12 -17.24 -7.65
CA ASP A 391 22.49 -17.38 -7.14
C ASP A 391 22.75 -16.43 -5.97
N LEU A 392 22.30 -15.18 -6.03
CA LEU A 392 22.40 -14.20 -4.94
C LEU A 392 21.66 -14.70 -3.68
N TYR A 393 20.45 -15.23 -3.84
CA TYR A 393 19.72 -15.87 -2.74
C TYR A 393 20.50 -17.05 -2.13
N GLN A 394 21.11 -17.90 -2.95
CA GLN A 394 21.92 -18.99 -2.42
C GLN A 394 23.22 -18.49 -1.75
N MET A 395 23.80 -17.38 -2.24
CA MET A 395 24.94 -16.73 -1.60
C MET A 395 24.58 -16.24 -0.19
N THR A 396 23.43 -15.61 0.02
CA THR A 396 23.03 -15.17 1.37
C THR A 396 22.80 -16.34 2.33
N GLN A 397 22.53 -17.54 1.81
CA GLN A 397 22.36 -18.76 2.62
C GLN A 397 23.68 -19.52 2.88
N LYS A 398 24.62 -19.51 1.94
CA LYS A 398 25.82 -20.36 1.97
C LYS A 398 27.11 -19.62 2.37
N CYS A 399 27.15 -18.30 2.20
CA CYS A 399 28.33 -17.50 2.48
C CYS A 399 28.44 -17.11 3.97
N ILE A 400 29.61 -16.61 4.35
CA ILE A 400 29.86 -16.19 5.74
C ILE A 400 29.17 -14.83 5.95
N SER A 401 28.23 -14.77 6.90
CA SER A 401 27.61 -13.51 7.31
C SER A 401 28.56 -12.68 8.17
N VAL A 402 28.63 -11.38 7.92
CA VAL A 402 29.48 -10.43 8.63
C VAL A 402 28.64 -9.27 9.15
N ASN A 403 28.77 -8.98 10.45
CA ASN A 403 28.06 -7.84 11.05
C ASN A 403 28.87 -6.55 10.93
N VAL A 404 28.19 -5.45 10.61
CA VAL A 404 28.76 -4.10 10.51
C VAL A 404 28.57 -3.41 11.86
N SER A 405 29.62 -3.32 12.67
CA SER A 405 29.54 -2.60 13.95
C SER A 405 29.49 -1.08 13.74
N LYS A 406 28.79 -0.37 14.63
CA LYS A 406 28.76 1.10 14.60
C LYS A 406 30.17 1.62 14.86
N PRO A 407 30.67 2.63 14.12
CA PRO A 407 31.81 3.39 14.61
C PRO A 407 31.43 3.95 15.98
N GLN A 408 32.20 3.60 17.01
CA GLN A 408 32.06 4.27 18.30
C GLN A 408 32.28 5.76 18.06
N PRO A 409 31.45 6.65 18.65
CA PRO A 409 31.78 8.06 18.62
C PRO A 409 33.16 8.22 19.27
N SER A 410 34.11 8.72 18.48
CA SER A 410 35.41 9.15 19.00
C SER A 410 35.15 10.20 20.08
N PHE A 411 35.47 9.86 21.33
CA PHE A 411 35.45 10.79 22.46
C PHE A 411 36.52 11.88 22.31
#